data_AF-A0A4Q3TFZ2-F1
#
_entry.id   AF-A0A4Q3TFZ2-F1
#
_cell.length_a   1.000
_cell.length_b   1.000
_cell.length_c   1.000
_cell.angle_alpha   90.00
_cell.angle_beta   90.00
_cell.angle_gamma   90.00
#
_symmetry.space_group_name_H-M   'P 1'
#
loop_
_entity.id
_entity.type
_entity.pdbx_description
1 polymer ?
#
loop_
_entity_poly.entity_id
_entity_poly.type
_entity_poly.pdbx_seq_one_letter_code
_entity_poly.pdbx_strand_id
1 'polypeptide(L)' 'YSYREVFEFKEFWGIGSGRSFALGAMHASWDKAKTARDVALAGMAAGCEFDKNSAGPVELFTVKLKK' A
#
# COMPACT_ATOMS: atom_id res chain seq x y z
N TYR A 1 -3.74 19.00 -9.07
CA TYR A 1 -4.45 17.78 -9.55
C TYR A 1 -5.90 17.92 -9.14
N SER A 2 -6.84 17.88 -10.10
CA SER A 2 -8.26 17.82 -9.72
C SER A 2 -8.48 16.41 -9.18
N TYR A 3 -8.81 16.26 -7.89
CA TYR A 3 -9.19 14.98 -7.27
C TYR A 3 -10.56 14.48 -7.78
N ARG A 4 -10.83 14.65 -9.08
CA ARG A 4 -12.09 14.30 -9.76
C ARG A 4 -11.92 13.14 -10.73
N GLU A 5 -10.74 12.51 -10.74
CA GLU A 5 -10.46 11.34 -11.55
C GLU A 5 -10.68 10.08 -10.70
N VAL A 6 -11.33 9.09 -11.31
CA VAL A 6 -11.64 7.81 -10.68
C VAL A 6 -10.87 6.73 -11.42
N PHE A 7 -10.14 5.91 -10.67
CA PHE A 7 -9.34 4.81 -11.20
C PHE A 7 -9.71 3.50 -10.50
N GLU A 8 -9.70 2.41 -11.26
CA GLU A 8 -9.76 1.05 -10.74
C GLU A 8 -8.37 0.44 -10.77
N PHE A 9 -7.97 -0.21 -9.67
CA PHE A 9 -6.66 -0.86 -9.54
C PHE A 9 -6.82 -2.38 -9.54
N LYS A 10 -5.98 -3.07 -10.31
CA LYS A 10 -6.00 -4.54 -10.41
C LYS A 10 -5.25 -5.24 -9.27
N GLU A 11 -4.28 -4.56 -8.67
CA GLU A 11 -3.36 -5.18 -7.70
C GLU A 11 -3.20 -4.31 -6.46
N PHE A 12 -2.42 -3.21 -6.56
CA PHE A 12 -2.18 -2.29 -5.46
C PHE A 12 -1.84 -0.89 -5.97
N TRP A 13 -2.02 0.10 -5.09
CA TRP A 13 -1.65 1.49 -5.31
C TRP A 13 -1.33 2.16 -3.98
N GLY A 14 -0.73 3.35 -4.03
CA GLY A 14 -0.42 4.14 -2.84
C GLY A 14 -0.45 5.64 -3.13
N ILE A 15 -0.82 6.42 -2.12
CA ILE A 15 -0.81 7.88 -2.15
C ILE A 15 -0.07 8.41 -0.91
N GLY A 16 0.38 9.66 -0.97
CA GLY A 16 1.18 10.30 0.08
C GLY A 16 2.67 10.38 -0.27
N SER A 17 3.46 10.91 0.66
CA SER A 17 4.91 11.10 0.51
C SER A 17 5.67 9.77 0.49
N GLY A 18 5.28 8.79 1.31
CA GLY A 18 5.91 7.47 1.39
C GLY A 18 5.57 6.50 0.25
N ARG A 19 4.72 6.90 -0.71
CA ARG A 19 4.18 5.98 -1.73
C ARG A 19 5.25 5.29 -2.58
N SER A 20 6.37 5.96 -2.89
CA SER A 20 7.41 5.38 -3.75
C SER A 20 8.08 4.18 -3.09
N PHE A 21 8.36 4.28 -1.78
CA PHE A 21 8.88 3.17 -0.99
C PHE A 21 7.83 2.07 -0.83
N ALA A 22 6.59 2.46 -0.55
CA ALA A 22 5.50 1.53 -0.38
C ALA A 22 5.25 0.70 -1.66
N LEU A 23 5.19 1.34 -2.83
CA LEU A 23 4.97 0.67 -4.12
C LEU A 23 6.08 -0.32 -4.46
N GLY A 24 7.35 0.03 -4.17
CA GLY A 24 8.47 -0.88 -4.35
C GLY A 24 8.36 -2.13 -3.48
N ALA A 25 8.02 -1.96 -2.20
CA ALA A 25 7.85 -3.08 -1.27
C ALA A 25 6.61 -3.93 -1.59
N MET A 26 5.50 -3.31 -1.98
CA MET A 26 4.30 -4.02 -2.44
C MET A 26 4.60 -4.85 -3.69
N HIS A 27 5.31 -4.28 -4.66
CA HIS A 27 5.73 -4.99 -5.86
C HIS A 27 6.61 -6.21 -5.55
N ALA A 28 7.63 -6.04 -4.70
CA ALA A 28 8.54 -7.12 -4.35
C ALA A 28 7.88 -8.27 -3.56
N SER A 29 6.76 -7.99 -2.87
CA SER A 29 6.04 -8.95 -2.04
C SER A 29 4.83 -9.59 -2.73
N TRP A 30 4.27 -8.97 -3.77
CA TRP A 30 3.00 -9.37 -4.41
C TRP A 30 2.93 -10.86 -4.76
N ASP A 31 3.91 -11.38 -5.50
CA ASP A 31 3.92 -12.78 -5.96
C ASP A 31 4.09 -13.81 -4.83
N LYS A 32 4.52 -13.37 -3.65
CA LYS A 32 4.89 -14.23 -2.51
C LYS A 32 3.92 -14.10 -1.34
N ALA A 33 3.17 -13.01 -1.29
CA ALA A 33 2.25 -12.71 -0.21
C ALA A 33 1.05 -13.66 -0.22
N LYS A 34 0.64 -14.11 0.97
CA LYS A 34 -0.51 -15.02 1.13
C LYS A 34 -1.83 -14.25 1.18
N THR A 35 -1.77 -12.99 1.60
CA THR A 35 -2.94 -12.15 1.79
C THR A 35 -2.69 -10.72 1.32
N ALA A 36 -3.77 -10.00 0.96
CA ALA A 36 -3.69 -8.58 0.65
C ALA A 36 -3.17 -7.73 1.83
N ARG A 37 -3.41 -8.20 3.07
CA ARG A 37 -2.87 -7.57 4.29
C ARG A 37 -1.34 -7.59 4.29
N ASP A 38 -0.73 -8.70 3.90
CA ASP A 38 0.74 -8.84 3.92
C ASP A 38 1.40 -7.85 2.95
N VAL A 39 0.83 -7.71 1.75
CA VAL A 39 1.28 -6.74 0.74
C VAL A 39 1.17 -5.31 1.29
N ALA A 40 -0.01 -4.95 1.81
CA ALA A 40 -0.24 -3.61 2.35
C ALA A 40 0.70 -3.30 3.54
N LEU A 41 0.94 -4.26 4.44
CA LEU A 41 1.87 -4.09 5.56
C LEU A 41 3.32 -3.92 5.08
N ALA A 42 3.76 -4.66 4.07
CA ALA A 42 5.10 -4.48 3.49
C ALA A 42 5.27 -3.07 2.92
N GLY A 43 4.23 -2.56 2.24
CA GLY A 43 4.19 -1.18 1.75
C GLY A 43 4.27 -0.16 2.89
N MET A 44 3.47 -0.31 3.94
CA MET A 44 3.45 0.59 5.09
C MET A 44 4.75 0.57 5.88
N ALA A 45 5.36 -0.61 6.07
CA ALA A 45 6.65 -0.74 6.73
C ALA A 45 7.75 0.00 5.98
N ALA A 46 7.86 -0.19 4.67
CA ALA A 46 8.84 0.54 3.86
C ALA A 46 8.58 2.05 3.83
N GLY A 47 7.31 2.46 3.78
CA GLY A 47 6.93 3.88 3.88
C GLY A 47 7.38 4.50 5.20
N CYS A 48 7.07 3.86 6.33
CA CYS A 48 7.45 4.36 7.66
C CYS A 48 8.95 4.34 7.93
N GLU A 49 9.68 3.37 7.34
CA GLU A 49 11.13 3.25 7.54
C GLU A 49 11.90 4.34 6.77
N PHE A 50 11.48 4.66 5.54
CA PHE A 50 12.28 5.47 4.63
C PHE A 50 11.72 6.86 4.31
N ASP A 51 10.42 7.13 4.55
CA ASP A 51 9.85 8.46 4.40
C ASP A 51 9.74 9.18 5.75
N LYS A 52 10.46 10.30 5.87
CA LYS A 52 10.48 11.15 7.09
C LYS A 52 9.12 11.66 7.55
N ASN A 53 8.11 11.66 6.67
CA ASN A 53 6.76 12.16 6.95
C ASN A 53 5.75 11.03 7.21
N SER A 54 6.19 9.77 7.22
CA SER A 54 5.35 8.60 7.44
C SER A 54 5.85 7.88 8.69
N ALA A 55 4.95 7.53 9.60
CA ALA A 55 5.31 6.80 10.81
C ALA A 55 4.14 5.92 11.28
N GLY A 56 4.48 4.90 12.05
CA GLY A 56 3.47 4.12 12.78
C GLY A 56 2.85 4.91 13.95
N PRO A 57 1.77 4.38 14.55
CA PRO A 57 1.18 3.06 14.30
C PRO A 57 0.39 2.99 12.98
N VAL A 58 0.35 1.81 12.36
CA VAL A 58 -0.38 1.56 11.10
C VAL A 58 -1.77 1.01 11.42
N GLU A 59 -2.82 1.69 10.96
CA GLU A 59 -4.18 1.17 10.94
C GLU A 59 -4.45 0.44 9.63
N LEU A 60 -4.94 -0.80 9.72
CA LEU A 60 -5.16 -1.64 8.53
C LEU A 60 -6.41 -2.49 8.65
N PHE A 61 -7.28 -2.34 7.66
CA PHE A 61 -8.55 -3.04 7.52
C PHE A 61 -8.53 -3.95 6.29
N THR A 62 -9.20 -5.10 6.38
CA THR A 62 -9.35 -6.04 5.28
C THR A 62 -10.83 -6.34 5.05
N VAL A 63 -11.24 -6.34 3.78
CA VAL A 63 -12.60 -6.69 3.38
C VAL A 63 -12.54 -7.88 2.43
N LYS A 64 -13.45 -8.84 2.60
CA LYS A 64 -13.59 -9.97 1.68
C LYS A 64 -14.26 -9.50 0.40
N LEU A 65 -13.64 -9.76 -0.75
CA LEU A 65 -14.23 -9.43 -2.04
C LEU A 65 -15.54 -10.23 -2.24
N LYS A 66 -16.58 -9.55 -2.72
CA LYS A 66 -17.78 -10.25 -3.19
C LYS A 66 -17.44 -11.05 -4.44
N LYS A 67 -17.91 -12.29 -4.49
CA LYS A 67 -17.89 -13.09 -5.72
C LYS A 67 -18.83 -12.48 -6.76
#